data_AF-A0A7X9MT72-F1
#
_entry.id   AF-A0A7X9MT72-F1
#
_cell.length_a   1.000
_cell.length_b   1.000
_cell.length_c   1.000
_cell.angle_alpha   90.00
_cell.angle_beta   90.00
_cell.angle_gamma   90.00
#
_symmetry.space_group_name_H-M   'P 1'
#
loop_
_entity.id
_entity.type
_entity.pdbx_description
1 polymer ?
#
loop_
_entity_poly.entity_id
_entity_poly.type
_entity_poly.pdbx_seq_one_letter_code
_entity_poly.pdbx_strand_id
1 'polypeptide(L)'
;MTQYMWEKNAFYEELKQTLLDSNIYLINIASAYISLNGAKHLQTLSKRLELEKEHIQIYCSSKFNEQEPAEILEFLLTFATVHIVHEPFLHSKAYEVRTKNIITTYTGSANLTEGGLFNNSELMTKSVGSEPPLESFWDYLWQNCVSVNDEINNFYRELPRVEPSQEINQAQVKLNKKLQVAYEKQCIESHYPDLSEFYFNVDDYRVFNEEYWRSGTAEVKERRKATQQKLYELNEAIETFTSRNDLYPHYKKEHLTSGIVPSIYNFERVTGIWMRYGKHKSELNPFGTTGFGRKSSPIEQFHKHACLQLSIGSEGLNIGMFHSTANEGVDCHYVDEHWDEVKQEILNVYESIKGYDFVWTFYSNREDRTVNKFEIDLHSAEQFIKFYRKYDMAGYESFCMRFYETNDVRIKTYINILKEVEETFDLIMPLYKAMTYRIPVEQRF
;
A
#
# COMPACT_ATOMS: atom_id res chain seq x y z
N MET A 1 13.66 -21.30 32.41
CA MET A 1 13.23 -22.47 33.20
C MET A 1 11.71 -22.57 33.06
N THR A 2 11.17 -23.77 32.80
CA THR A 2 9.74 -23.98 32.58
C THR A 2 9.09 -24.54 33.85
N GLN A 3 8.04 -23.88 34.34
CA GLN A 3 7.28 -24.31 35.53
C GLN A 3 5.83 -24.62 35.12
N TYR A 4 5.29 -25.72 35.62
CA TYR A 4 3.89 -26.11 35.41
C TYR A 4 3.06 -25.77 36.64
N MET A 5 1.82 -25.32 36.42
CA MET A 5 0.87 -24.95 37.46
C MET A 5 -0.46 -25.62 37.13
N TRP A 6 -1.03 -26.35 38.09
CA TRP A 6 -2.34 -27.03 37.95
C TRP A 6 -3.22 -26.91 39.19
N GLU A 7 -2.65 -26.50 40.33
CA GLU A 7 -3.39 -26.31 41.58
C GLU A 7 -4.35 -25.11 41.45
N LYS A 8 -5.48 -25.20 42.14
CA LYS A 8 -6.47 -24.11 42.19
C LYS A 8 -5.80 -22.82 42.67
N ASN A 9 -6.09 -21.70 42.00
CA ASN A 9 -5.48 -20.37 42.23
C ASN A 9 -3.97 -20.24 41.96
N ALA A 10 -3.24 -21.31 41.64
CA ALA A 10 -1.78 -21.23 41.50
C ALA A 10 -1.35 -20.26 40.40
N PHE A 11 -2.04 -20.29 39.25
CA PHE A 11 -1.79 -19.33 38.17
C PHE A 11 -2.01 -17.88 38.62
N TYR A 12 -3.12 -17.60 39.29
CA TYR A 12 -3.42 -16.23 39.71
C TYR A 12 -2.43 -15.69 40.74
N GLU A 13 -2.07 -16.48 41.76
CA GLU A 13 -1.07 -16.03 42.74
C GLU A 13 0.30 -15.81 42.07
N GLU A 14 0.68 -16.68 41.13
CA GLU A 14 1.94 -16.53 40.39
C GLU A 14 1.93 -15.29 39.47
N LEU A 15 0.83 -15.05 38.76
CA LEU A 15 0.64 -13.85 37.94
C LEU A 15 0.71 -12.60 38.81
N LYS A 16 0.02 -12.60 39.95
CA LYS A 16 0.02 -11.50 40.91
C LYS A 16 1.41 -11.23 41.46
N GLN A 17 2.19 -12.26 41.80
CA GLN A 17 3.59 -12.09 42.25
C GLN A 17 4.46 -11.48 41.15
N THR A 18 4.31 -11.92 39.91
CA THR A 18 5.05 -11.35 38.77
C THR A 18 4.67 -9.89 38.56
N LEU A 19 3.40 -9.55 38.73
CA LEU A 19 2.88 -8.18 38.68
C LEU A 19 3.19 -7.34 39.94
N LEU A 20 4.06 -7.79 40.85
CA LEU A 20 4.61 -6.95 41.92
C LEU A 20 5.98 -6.33 41.56
N ASP A 21 6.56 -6.68 40.41
CA ASP A 21 7.81 -6.06 39.95
C ASP A 21 7.57 -4.61 39.50
N SER A 22 8.31 -3.67 40.09
CA SER A 22 8.19 -2.23 39.82
C SER A 22 8.72 -1.80 38.45
N ASN A 23 9.27 -2.70 37.62
CA ASN A 23 9.86 -2.37 36.32
C ASN A 23 9.08 -2.93 35.11
N ILE A 24 7.82 -3.30 35.31
CA ILE A 24 6.96 -3.74 34.21
C ILE A 24 6.66 -2.54 33.32
N TYR A 25 6.79 -2.73 32.00
CA TYR A 25 6.44 -1.71 31.02
C TYR A 25 5.45 -2.22 29.96
N LEU A 26 5.16 -3.53 29.92
CA LEU A 26 4.17 -4.08 28.99
C LEU A 26 3.52 -5.34 29.56
N ILE A 27 2.20 -5.43 29.39
CA ILE A 27 1.40 -6.62 29.65
C ILE A 27 0.60 -6.92 28.38
N ASN A 28 0.87 -8.06 27.75
CA ASN A 28 0.07 -8.58 26.63
C ASN A 28 -0.78 -9.74 27.11
N ILE A 29 -2.06 -9.75 26.78
CA ILE A 29 -3.00 -10.83 27.11
C ILE A 29 -3.76 -11.22 25.85
N ALA A 30 -3.69 -12.49 25.47
CA ALA A 30 -4.60 -13.10 24.51
C ALA A 30 -5.54 -14.04 25.24
N SER A 31 -6.84 -13.78 25.22
CA SER A 31 -7.84 -14.64 25.87
C SER A 31 -9.06 -14.86 24.98
N ALA A 32 -9.44 -16.12 24.82
CA ALA A 32 -10.64 -16.45 24.05
C ALA A 32 -11.91 -15.94 24.73
N TYR A 33 -12.00 -16.06 26.06
CA TYR A 33 -13.14 -15.60 26.85
C TYR A 33 -12.70 -14.58 27.90
N ILE A 34 -13.54 -13.57 28.14
CA ILE A 34 -13.32 -12.56 29.16
C ILE A 34 -14.61 -12.36 29.95
N SER A 35 -14.49 -12.23 31.27
CA SER A 35 -15.60 -11.84 32.14
C SER A 35 -15.30 -10.53 32.85
N LEU A 36 -16.35 -9.82 33.26
CA LEU A 36 -16.21 -8.56 34.00
C LEU A 36 -15.37 -8.73 35.28
N ASN A 37 -15.55 -9.85 36.00
CA ASN A 37 -14.74 -10.14 37.19
C ASN A 37 -13.27 -10.37 36.82
N GLY A 38 -12.98 -11.12 35.76
CA GLY A 38 -11.60 -11.28 35.27
C GLY A 38 -10.94 -9.93 34.94
N ALA A 39 -11.66 -9.06 34.24
CA ALA A 39 -11.23 -7.70 33.93
C ALA A 39 -10.99 -6.84 35.20
N LYS A 40 -11.89 -6.89 36.20
CA LYS A 40 -11.73 -6.17 37.47
C LYS A 40 -10.49 -6.59 38.23
N HIS A 41 -10.16 -7.88 38.22
CA HIS A 41 -8.93 -8.38 38.84
C HIS A 41 -7.69 -7.83 38.14
N LEU A 42 -7.67 -7.83 36.81
CA LEU A 42 -6.57 -7.23 36.05
C LEU A 42 -6.43 -5.72 36.34
N GLN A 43 -7.54 -4.96 36.35
CA GLN A 43 -7.52 -3.53 36.68
C GLN A 43 -6.95 -3.27 38.08
N THR A 44 -7.30 -4.11 39.05
CA THR A 44 -6.81 -3.98 40.43
C THR A 44 -5.30 -4.19 40.49
N LEU A 45 -4.77 -5.12 39.70
CA LEU A 45 -3.34 -5.39 39.62
C LEU A 45 -2.61 -4.26 38.87
N SER A 46 -3.16 -3.77 37.75
CA SER A 46 -2.54 -2.69 36.98
C SER A 46 -2.49 -1.35 37.71
N LYS A 47 -3.55 -0.99 38.46
CA LYS A 47 -3.57 0.24 39.27
C LYS A 47 -2.48 0.28 40.33
N ARG A 48 -2.06 -0.88 40.85
CA ARG A 48 -0.96 -0.96 41.83
C ARG A 48 0.41 -0.71 41.21
N LEU A 49 0.54 -0.97 39.91
CA LEU A 49 1.76 -0.76 39.14
C LEU A 49 1.84 0.62 38.48
N GLU A 50 0.79 1.43 38.61
CA GLU A 50 0.69 2.75 37.95
C GLU A 50 0.93 2.68 36.43
N LEU A 51 0.56 1.56 35.80
CA LEU A 51 0.71 1.38 34.36
C LEU A 51 -0.29 2.24 33.59
N GLU A 52 0.22 2.98 32.62
CA GLU A 52 -0.61 3.65 31.61
C GLU A 52 -1.35 2.62 30.75
N LYS A 53 -2.47 3.06 30.17
CA LYS A 53 -3.39 2.22 29.40
C LYS A 53 -2.70 1.50 28.24
N GLU A 54 -1.78 2.20 27.58
CA GLU A 54 -1.04 1.77 26.40
C GLU A 54 -0.06 0.63 26.72
N HIS A 55 0.30 0.45 27.99
CA HIS A 55 1.16 -0.64 28.45
C HIS A 55 0.39 -1.93 28.74
N ILE A 56 -0.94 -1.95 28.54
CA ILE A 56 -1.79 -3.12 28.76
C ILE A 56 -2.58 -3.42 27.49
N GLN A 57 -2.15 -4.44 26.75
CA GLN A 57 -2.74 -4.85 25.48
C GLN A 57 -3.56 -6.12 25.68
N ILE A 58 -4.83 -6.09 25.30
CA ILE A 58 -5.76 -7.21 25.44
C ILE A 58 -6.30 -7.59 24.07
N TYR A 59 -5.94 -8.77 23.60
CA TYR A 59 -6.48 -9.40 22.41
C TYR A 59 -7.56 -10.39 22.83
N CYS A 60 -8.77 -10.19 22.33
CA CYS A 60 -9.90 -11.05 22.66
C CYS A 60 -10.60 -11.57 21.40
N SER A 61 -11.21 -12.75 21.53
CA SER A 61 -11.95 -13.34 20.41
C SER A 61 -13.19 -12.52 20.10
N SER A 62 -13.71 -12.60 18.87
CA SER A 62 -14.99 -11.97 18.52
C SER A 62 -16.21 -12.48 19.34
N LYS A 63 -16.05 -13.57 20.12
CA LYS A 63 -17.06 -14.21 20.98
C LYS A 63 -16.62 -14.27 22.45
N PHE A 64 -15.87 -13.29 22.92
CA PHE A 64 -15.26 -13.36 24.25
C PHE A 64 -16.26 -13.39 25.41
N ASN A 65 -17.50 -12.92 25.20
CA ASN A 65 -18.57 -12.97 26.19
C ASN A 65 -19.95 -12.98 25.49
N GLU A 66 -20.88 -13.80 25.98
CA GLU A 66 -22.23 -13.92 25.41
C GLU A 66 -23.28 -13.09 26.15
N GLN A 67 -23.00 -12.61 27.36
CA GLN A 67 -23.98 -11.98 28.24
C GLN A 67 -23.91 -10.44 28.19
N GLU A 68 -22.71 -9.90 28.41
CA GLU A 68 -22.46 -8.46 28.59
C GLU A 68 -21.18 -8.01 27.86
N PRO A 69 -21.02 -8.32 26.55
CA PRO A 69 -19.77 -8.03 25.86
C PRO A 69 -19.47 -6.53 25.79
N ALA A 70 -20.46 -5.68 25.52
CA ALA A 70 -20.25 -4.23 25.43
C ALA A 70 -19.83 -3.62 26.77
N GLU A 71 -20.48 -4.00 27.87
CA GLU A 71 -20.15 -3.52 29.21
C GLU A 71 -18.73 -3.93 29.63
N ILE A 72 -18.30 -5.13 29.24
CA ILE A 72 -16.93 -5.60 29.48
C ILE A 72 -15.93 -4.79 28.66
N LEU A 73 -16.20 -4.52 27.38
CA LEU A 73 -15.32 -3.68 26.54
C LEU A 73 -15.20 -2.27 27.10
N GLU A 74 -16.32 -1.65 27.47
CA GLU A 74 -16.34 -0.32 28.11
C GLU A 74 -15.48 -0.31 29.37
N PHE A 75 -15.61 -1.32 30.21
CA PHE A 75 -14.81 -1.43 31.42
C PHE A 75 -13.31 -1.61 31.11
N LEU A 76 -12.95 -2.48 30.17
CA LEU A 76 -11.55 -2.71 29.78
C LEU A 76 -10.91 -1.44 29.20
N LEU A 77 -11.64 -0.68 28.36
CA LEU A 77 -11.17 0.56 27.74
C LEU A 77 -10.81 1.65 28.76
N THR A 78 -11.25 1.54 30.02
CA THR A 78 -10.86 2.47 31.09
C THR A 78 -9.41 2.33 31.53
N PHE A 79 -8.73 1.22 31.21
CA PHE A 79 -7.36 0.96 31.69
C PHE A 79 -6.49 0.12 30.76
N ALA A 80 -7.00 -0.39 29.63
CA ALA A 80 -6.22 -1.17 28.67
C ALA A 80 -6.57 -0.81 27.22
N THR A 81 -5.62 -1.00 26.32
CA THR A 81 -5.87 -1.03 24.87
C THR A 81 -6.42 -2.41 24.51
N VAL A 82 -7.58 -2.43 23.84
CA VAL A 82 -8.34 -3.66 23.57
C VAL A 82 -8.47 -3.88 22.07
N HIS A 83 -8.27 -5.11 21.65
CA HIS A 83 -8.31 -5.56 20.26
C HIS A 83 -9.24 -6.75 20.11
N ILE A 84 -10.10 -6.73 19.09
CA ILE A 84 -10.89 -7.89 18.68
C ILE A 84 -10.14 -8.63 17.57
N VAL A 85 -9.73 -9.86 17.82
CA VAL A 85 -9.22 -10.76 16.79
C VAL A 85 -10.41 -11.43 16.11
N HIS A 86 -10.67 -11.06 14.84
CA HIS A 86 -11.89 -11.49 14.15
C HIS A 86 -11.68 -12.73 13.28
N GLU A 87 -10.48 -12.94 12.72
CA GLU A 87 -10.17 -14.10 11.88
C GLU A 87 -8.67 -14.48 11.94
N PRO A 88 -8.30 -15.74 12.23
CA PRO A 88 -9.15 -16.85 12.65
C PRO A 88 -9.69 -16.65 14.09
N PHE A 89 -10.61 -17.52 14.50
CA PHE A 89 -11.13 -17.50 15.86
C PHE A 89 -10.01 -17.67 16.89
N LEU A 90 -9.82 -16.63 17.73
CA LEU A 90 -8.85 -16.68 18.82
C LEU A 90 -9.32 -17.62 19.93
N HIS A 91 -8.73 -18.81 20.02
CA HIS A 91 -8.87 -19.68 21.18
C HIS A 91 -7.67 -19.63 22.15
N SER A 92 -6.80 -18.64 21.94
CA SER A 92 -5.66 -18.20 22.78
C SER A 92 -5.94 -18.20 24.28
N LYS A 93 -5.00 -18.63 25.13
CA LYS A 93 -4.85 -18.18 26.52
C LYS A 93 -3.36 -17.98 26.79
N ALA A 94 -2.90 -16.76 26.59
CA ALA A 94 -1.51 -16.38 26.75
C ALA A 94 -1.42 -15.04 27.49
N TYR A 95 -0.47 -14.95 28.40
CA TYR A 95 -0.16 -13.74 29.15
C TYR A 95 1.35 -13.53 29.07
N GLU A 96 1.78 -12.32 28.75
CA GLU A 96 3.18 -11.95 28.71
C GLU A 96 3.37 -10.65 29.49
N VAL A 97 4.29 -10.69 30.43
CA VAL A 97 4.68 -9.54 31.26
C VAL A 97 6.13 -9.22 30.95
N ARG A 98 6.39 -8.02 30.44
CA ARG A 98 7.75 -7.55 30.11
C ARG A 98 8.23 -6.52 31.11
N THR A 99 9.43 -6.76 31.61
CA THR A 99 10.28 -5.80 32.31
C THR A 99 11.50 -5.49 31.45
N LYS A 100 12.31 -4.49 31.83
CA LYS A 100 13.52 -4.11 31.06
C LYS A 100 14.46 -5.27 30.71
N ASN A 101 14.55 -6.30 31.55
CA ASN A 101 15.52 -7.37 31.43
C ASN A 101 14.90 -8.77 31.31
N ILE A 102 13.63 -8.92 31.67
CA ILE A 102 12.98 -10.22 31.84
C ILE A 102 11.59 -10.18 31.20
N ILE A 103 11.31 -11.22 30.43
CA ILE A 103 10.02 -11.54 29.87
C ILE A 103 9.51 -12.79 30.56
N THR A 104 8.33 -12.67 31.18
CA THR A 104 7.63 -13.79 31.79
C THR A 104 6.39 -14.11 30.96
N THR A 105 6.27 -15.34 30.50
CA THR A 105 5.10 -15.80 29.74
C THR A 105 4.35 -16.89 30.47
N TYR A 106 3.03 -16.85 30.34
CA TYR A 106 2.09 -17.84 30.83
C TYR A 106 1.24 -18.33 29.67
N THR A 107 1.22 -19.63 29.41
CA THR A 107 0.37 -20.23 28.38
C THR A 107 -0.32 -21.47 28.91
N GLY A 108 -1.56 -21.72 28.47
CA GLY A 108 -2.31 -22.90 28.94
C GLY A 108 -3.81 -22.79 28.73
N SER A 109 -4.59 -23.20 29.73
CA SER A 109 -6.06 -23.28 29.63
C SER A 109 -6.82 -22.09 30.26
N ALA A 110 -6.18 -21.28 31.11
CA ALA A 110 -6.82 -20.22 31.88
C ALA A 110 -7.22 -18.98 31.05
N ASN A 111 -8.52 -18.79 30.80
CA ASN A 111 -9.04 -17.55 30.25
C ASN A 111 -9.03 -16.41 31.29
N LEU A 112 -9.14 -15.16 30.85
CA LEU A 112 -9.32 -13.97 31.69
C LEU A 112 -10.76 -13.89 32.23
N THR A 113 -11.15 -14.91 32.99
CA THR A 113 -12.46 -15.01 33.66
C THR A 113 -12.23 -15.33 35.12
N GLU A 114 -13.26 -15.16 35.95
CA GLU A 114 -13.19 -15.60 37.35
C GLU A 114 -12.92 -17.12 37.46
N GLY A 115 -13.50 -17.90 36.55
CA GLY A 115 -13.23 -19.32 36.38
C GLY A 115 -11.76 -19.61 36.14
N GLY A 116 -11.20 -19.03 35.07
CA GLY A 116 -9.82 -19.30 34.65
C GLY A 116 -8.76 -18.76 35.61
N LEU A 117 -9.05 -17.68 36.33
CA LEU A 117 -8.10 -17.14 37.30
C LEU A 117 -8.17 -17.88 38.66
N PHE A 118 -9.37 -18.22 39.15
CA PHE A 118 -9.54 -18.64 40.55
C PHE A 118 -10.26 -19.99 40.75
N ASN A 119 -11.36 -20.19 40.03
CA ASN A 119 -12.31 -21.23 40.43
C ASN A 119 -12.00 -22.60 39.81
N ASN A 120 -11.43 -22.61 38.61
CA ASN A 120 -11.13 -23.82 37.86
C ASN A 120 -9.74 -24.39 38.20
N SER A 121 -9.59 -25.70 37.97
CA SER A 121 -8.28 -26.31 37.85
C SER A 121 -7.78 -26.08 36.42
N GLU A 122 -6.83 -25.17 36.26
CA GLU A 122 -6.28 -24.79 34.95
C GLU A 122 -4.85 -25.30 34.83
N LEU A 123 -4.47 -25.84 33.68
CA LEU A 123 -3.08 -26.22 33.41
C LEU A 123 -2.38 -25.06 32.71
N MET A 124 -1.41 -24.46 33.39
CA MET A 124 -0.63 -23.35 32.88
C MET A 124 0.87 -23.67 32.93
N THR A 125 1.60 -23.11 31.98
CA THR A 125 3.06 -23.17 31.90
C THR A 125 3.61 -21.76 32.04
N LYS A 126 4.57 -21.57 32.94
CA LYS A 126 5.37 -20.36 33.08
C LYS A 126 6.73 -20.55 32.40
N SER A 127 7.15 -19.57 31.60
CA SER A 127 8.51 -19.44 31.10
C SER A 127 9.07 -18.06 31.45
N VAL A 128 10.37 -18.00 31.70
CA VAL A 128 11.10 -16.76 32.02
C VAL A 128 12.37 -16.73 31.18
N GLY A 129 12.58 -15.64 30.44
CA GLY A 129 13.73 -15.45 29.56
C GLY A 129 13.97 -13.98 29.21
N SER A 130 15.03 -13.71 28.44
CA SER A 130 15.39 -12.38 27.95
C SER A 130 14.88 -12.09 26.53
N GLU A 131 14.47 -13.12 25.80
CA GLU A 131 13.94 -13.01 24.43
C GLU A 131 12.42 -13.25 24.45
N PRO A 132 11.63 -12.56 23.60
CA PRO A 132 10.17 -12.65 23.58
C PRO A 132 9.73 -13.95 22.88
N PRO A 133 9.35 -15.02 23.61
CA PRO A 133 9.11 -16.33 22.99
C PRO A 133 7.78 -16.37 22.21
N LEU A 134 6.95 -15.33 22.31
CA LEU A 134 5.65 -15.20 21.67
C LEU A 134 5.59 -14.02 20.69
N GLU A 135 6.73 -13.42 20.32
CA GLU A 135 6.75 -12.22 19.44
C GLU A 135 5.98 -12.43 18.13
N SER A 136 6.29 -13.50 17.40
CA SER A 136 5.58 -13.84 16.15
C SER A 136 4.09 -14.13 16.35
N PHE A 137 3.69 -14.59 17.56
CA PHE A 137 2.29 -14.77 17.89
C PHE A 137 1.59 -13.43 18.13
N TRP A 138 2.22 -12.48 18.84
CA TRP A 138 1.68 -11.14 19.03
C TRP A 138 1.59 -10.37 17.73
N ASP A 139 2.60 -10.45 16.86
CA ASP A 139 2.60 -9.85 15.52
C ASP A 139 1.44 -10.39 14.68
N TYR A 140 1.23 -11.72 14.75
CA TYR A 140 0.10 -12.35 14.08
C TYR A 140 -1.25 -11.84 14.60
N LEU A 141 -1.44 -11.72 15.92
CA LEU A 141 -2.69 -11.18 16.47
C LEU A 141 -2.90 -9.72 16.08
N TRP A 142 -1.85 -8.90 16.13
CA TRP A 142 -1.88 -7.50 15.73
C TRP A 142 -2.34 -7.34 14.28
N GLN A 143 -1.79 -8.14 13.37
CA GLN A 143 -2.14 -8.14 11.95
C GLN A 143 -3.57 -8.63 11.67
N ASN A 144 -4.26 -9.26 12.62
CA ASN A 144 -5.58 -9.88 12.40
C ASN A 144 -6.65 -9.35 13.37
N CYS A 145 -6.45 -8.13 13.86
CA CYS A 145 -7.33 -7.52 14.86
C CYS A 145 -7.82 -6.12 14.48
N VAL A 146 -8.95 -5.75 15.10
CA VAL A 146 -9.52 -4.41 15.07
C VAL A 146 -9.39 -3.79 16.46
N SER A 147 -8.83 -2.58 16.53
CA SER A 147 -8.79 -1.81 17.76
C SER A 147 -10.19 -1.41 18.20
N VAL A 148 -10.52 -1.65 19.47
CA VAL A 148 -11.85 -1.31 19.99
C VAL A 148 -11.96 0.19 20.21
N ASN A 149 -12.92 0.80 19.53
CA ASN A 149 -13.36 2.18 19.71
C ASN A 149 -14.90 2.20 19.95
N ASP A 150 -15.51 3.40 19.97
CA ASP A 150 -16.95 3.53 20.18
C ASP A 150 -17.78 2.83 19.08
N GLU A 151 -17.31 2.83 17.83
CA GLU A 151 -17.97 2.13 16.71
C GLU A 151 -17.97 0.61 16.95
N ILE A 152 -16.82 0.03 17.26
CA ILE A 152 -16.72 -1.42 17.56
C ILE A 152 -17.56 -1.78 18.77
N ASN A 153 -17.50 -0.97 19.84
CA ASN A 153 -18.30 -1.22 21.04
C ASN A 153 -19.81 -1.16 20.75
N ASN A 154 -20.25 -0.24 19.88
CA ASN A 154 -21.64 -0.20 19.41
C ASN A 154 -22.06 -1.48 18.68
N PHE A 155 -21.18 -2.12 17.90
CA PHE A 155 -21.51 -3.40 17.27
C PHE A 155 -21.87 -4.48 18.29
N TYR A 156 -21.21 -4.49 19.45
CA TYR A 156 -21.52 -5.41 20.55
C TYR A 156 -22.78 -5.01 21.34
N ARG A 157 -23.08 -3.71 21.48
CA ARG A 157 -24.34 -3.24 22.11
C ARG A 157 -25.59 -3.69 21.35
N GLU A 158 -25.47 -3.88 20.03
CA GLU A 158 -26.56 -4.35 19.16
C GLU A 158 -26.81 -5.87 19.24
N LEU A 159 -25.97 -6.64 19.93
CA LEU A 159 -26.18 -8.08 20.06
C LEU A 159 -27.43 -8.39 20.91
N PRO A 160 -28.27 -9.37 20.51
CA PRO A 160 -29.40 -9.82 21.32
C PRO A 160 -28.95 -10.39 22.67
N ARG A 161 -29.61 -9.97 23.76
CA ARG A 161 -29.40 -10.50 25.13
C ARG A 161 -30.40 -11.61 25.44
N VAL A 162 -30.38 -12.69 24.66
CA VAL A 162 -31.30 -13.82 24.81
C VAL A 162 -30.51 -15.13 24.97
N GLU A 163 -31.19 -16.22 25.30
CA GLU A 163 -30.60 -17.56 25.37
C GLU A 163 -30.11 -18.05 23.98
N PRO A 164 -29.14 -18.99 23.92
CA PRO A 164 -28.60 -19.54 22.68
C PRO A 164 -29.70 -19.93 21.69
N SER A 165 -29.80 -19.18 20.60
CA SER A 165 -30.85 -19.32 19.60
C SER A 165 -30.29 -19.15 18.19
N GLN A 166 -31.11 -19.48 17.18
CA GLN A 166 -30.76 -19.18 15.79
C GLN A 166 -30.54 -17.67 15.57
N GLU A 167 -31.21 -16.81 16.34
CA GLU A 167 -31.08 -15.36 16.24
C GLU A 167 -29.68 -14.88 16.68
N ILE A 168 -29.11 -15.48 17.74
CA ILE A 168 -27.74 -15.16 18.19
C ILE A 168 -26.71 -15.58 17.16
N ASN A 169 -26.87 -16.76 16.57
CA ASN A 169 -25.98 -17.22 15.51
C ASN A 169 -26.00 -16.27 14.30
N GLN A 170 -27.19 -15.78 13.92
CA GLN A 170 -27.32 -14.80 12.84
C GLN A 170 -26.74 -13.42 13.23
N ALA A 171 -26.97 -12.97 14.46
CA ALA A 171 -26.40 -11.73 14.97
C ALA A 171 -24.87 -11.78 15.00
N GLN A 172 -24.28 -12.91 15.38
CA GLN A 172 -22.84 -13.11 15.36
C GLN A 172 -22.27 -13.09 13.93
N VAL A 173 -22.95 -13.72 12.96
CA VAL A 173 -22.53 -13.64 11.56
C VAL A 173 -22.54 -12.19 11.07
N LYS A 174 -23.54 -11.39 11.47
CA LYS A 174 -23.58 -9.96 11.17
C LYS A 174 -22.46 -9.19 11.86
N LEU A 175 -22.19 -9.47 13.14
CA LEU A 175 -21.07 -8.88 13.89
C LEU A 175 -19.74 -9.16 13.20
N ASN A 176 -19.46 -10.42 12.84
CA ASN A 176 -18.22 -10.77 12.16
C ASN A 176 -18.07 -10.04 10.82
N LYS A 177 -19.16 -9.85 10.06
CA LYS A 177 -19.15 -9.03 8.84
C LYS A 177 -18.83 -7.56 9.14
N LYS A 178 -19.42 -6.98 10.20
CA LYS A 178 -19.12 -5.60 10.62
C LYS A 178 -17.66 -5.45 11.06
N LEU A 179 -17.13 -6.41 11.82
CA LEU A 179 -15.73 -6.45 12.23
C LEU A 179 -14.80 -6.57 11.02
N GLN A 180 -15.14 -7.40 10.03
CA GLN A 180 -14.37 -7.50 8.78
C GLN A 180 -14.31 -6.16 8.04
N VAL A 181 -15.46 -5.48 7.90
CA VAL A 181 -15.50 -4.14 7.26
C VAL A 181 -14.67 -3.13 8.05
N ALA A 182 -14.75 -3.15 9.38
CA ALA A 182 -13.96 -2.26 10.22
C ALA A 182 -12.45 -2.56 10.16
N TYR A 183 -12.07 -3.83 10.06
CA TYR A 183 -10.69 -4.25 9.83
C TYR A 183 -10.17 -3.74 8.50
N GLU A 184 -10.92 -3.94 7.41
CA GLU A 184 -10.57 -3.44 6.09
C GLU A 184 -10.40 -1.91 6.09
N LYS A 185 -11.31 -1.20 6.76
CA LYS A 185 -11.20 0.26 6.95
C LYS A 185 -9.94 0.64 7.73
N GLN A 186 -9.63 -0.03 8.84
CA GLN A 186 -8.41 0.21 9.63
C GLN A 186 -7.14 -0.05 8.80
N CYS A 187 -7.13 -1.11 7.98
CA CYS A 187 -6.01 -1.41 7.07
C CYS A 187 -5.86 -0.35 5.98
N ILE A 188 -6.96 0.20 5.48
CA ILE A 188 -6.93 1.30 4.53
C ILE A 188 -6.37 2.56 5.19
N GLU A 189 -6.86 2.93 6.37
CA GLU A 189 -6.45 4.13 7.11
C GLU A 189 -5.00 4.07 7.60
N SER A 190 -4.44 2.87 7.81
CA SER A 190 -3.03 2.70 8.18
C SER A 190 -2.09 2.81 6.98
N HIS A 191 -2.58 2.54 5.77
CA HIS A 191 -1.77 2.55 4.55
C HIS A 191 -1.94 3.83 3.72
N TYR A 192 -3.13 4.43 3.74
CA TYR A 192 -3.46 5.64 3.00
C TYR A 192 -3.84 6.78 3.95
N PRO A 193 -3.35 8.01 3.68
CA PRO A 193 -3.82 9.20 4.38
C PRO A 193 -5.27 9.54 3.99
N ASP A 194 -5.87 10.54 4.66
CA ASP A 194 -7.18 11.06 4.25
C ASP A 194 -7.07 11.82 2.91
N LEU A 195 -7.65 11.22 1.87
CA LEU A 195 -7.70 11.74 0.51
C LEU A 195 -9.11 12.19 0.09
N SER A 196 -10.01 12.43 1.05
CA SER A 196 -11.41 12.81 0.77
C SER A 196 -11.54 14.11 -0.04
N GLU A 197 -10.60 15.05 0.11
CA GLU A 197 -10.53 16.30 -0.64
C GLU A 197 -9.64 16.25 -1.89
N PHE A 198 -9.09 15.08 -2.24
CA PHE A 198 -8.20 14.90 -3.38
C PHE A 198 -8.98 14.47 -4.63
N TYR A 199 -8.50 14.88 -5.81
CA TYR A 199 -9.10 14.52 -7.09
C TYR A 199 -9.08 13.01 -7.33
N PHE A 200 -7.94 12.37 -7.06
CA PHE A 200 -7.84 10.93 -6.89
C PHE A 200 -7.95 10.59 -5.42
N ASN A 201 -8.87 9.67 -5.08
CA ASN A 201 -9.10 9.26 -3.70
C ASN A 201 -8.46 7.89 -3.44
N VAL A 202 -8.60 7.40 -2.20
CA VAL A 202 -8.04 6.10 -1.78
C VAL A 202 -8.43 4.94 -2.70
N ASP A 203 -9.67 4.89 -3.19
CA ASP A 203 -10.11 3.79 -4.06
C ASP A 203 -9.45 3.85 -5.45
N ASP A 204 -9.08 5.04 -5.93
CA ASP A 204 -8.35 5.19 -7.20
C ASP A 204 -6.91 4.67 -7.10
N TYR A 205 -6.25 4.81 -5.95
CA TYR A 205 -4.90 4.30 -5.71
C TYR A 205 -4.92 2.79 -5.37
N ARG A 206 -5.79 2.38 -4.44
CA ARG A 206 -5.84 1.02 -3.89
C ARG A 206 -6.08 -0.06 -4.94
N VAL A 207 -6.79 0.25 -6.02
CA VAL A 207 -7.08 -0.71 -7.09
C VAL A 207 -5.83 -1.17 -7.87
N PHE A 208 -4.68 -0.55 -7.60
CA PHE A 208 -3.37 -0.89 -8.11
C PHE A 208 -2.44 -1.55 -7.08
N ASN A 209 -2.93 -1.92 -5.89
CA ASN A 209 -2.19 -2.74 -4.94
C ASN A 209 -1.94 -4.16 -5.49
N GLU A 210 -0.88 -4.81 -5.01
CA GLU A 210 -0.44 -6.14 -5.47
C GLU A 210 -1.55 -7.20 -5.44
N GLU A 211 -2.38 -7.17 -4.40
CA GLU A 211 -3.53 -8.06 -4.24
C GLU A 211 -4.57 -7.95 -5.38
N TYR A 212 -4.63 -6.81 -6.08
CA TYR A 212 -5.56 -6.57 -7.18
C TYR A 212 -4.92 -6.65 -8.56
N TRP A 213 -3.59 -6.73 -8.69
CA TRP A 213 -2.89 -6.67 -10.00
C TRP A 213 -3.44 -7.67 -11.02
N ARG A 214 -3.66 -8.91 -10.59
CA ARG A 214 -4.15 -10.02 -11.44
C ARG A 214 -5.68 -10.16 -11.40
N SER A 215 -6.37 -9.33 -10.63
CA SER A 215 -7.83 -9.43 -10.46
C SER A 215 -8.57 -8.88 -11.69
N GLY A 216 -9.49 -9.69 -12.20
CA GLY A 216 -10.39 -9.37 -13.30
C GLY A 216 -11.87 -9.34 -12.89
N THR A 217 -12.17 -9.24 -11.59
CA THR A 217 -13.55 -9.19 -11.07
C THR A 217 -14.27 -7.94 -11.58
N ALA A 218 -15.61 -7.99 -11.61
CA ALA A 218 -16.43 -6.85 -12.04
C ALA A 218 -16.15 -5.61 -11.17
N GLU A 219 -16.01 -5.81 -9.86
CA GLU A 219 -15.73 -4.73 -8.91
C GLU A 219 -14.39 -4.02 -9.20
N VAL A 220 -13.29 -4.78 -9.34
CA VAL A 220 -11.97 -4.20 -9.64
C VAL A 220 -11.98 -3.49 -11.00
N LYS A 221 -12.68 -4.06 -11.99
CA LYS A 221 -12.83 -3.44 -13.32
C LYS A 221 -13.59 -2.11 -13.25
N GLU A 222 -14.70 -2.04 -12.52
CA GLU A 222 -15.47 -0.80 -12.39
C GLU A 222 -14.67 0.28 -11.65
N ARG A 223 -13.90 -0.09 -10.61
CA ARG A 223 -12.99 0.85 -9.93
C ARG A 223 -11.92 1.40 -10.86
N ARG A 224 -11.20 0.54 -11.60
CA ARG A 224 -10.21 1.00 -12.59
C ARG A 224 -10.83 1.87 -13.68
N LYS A 225 -12.06 1.57 -14.09
CA LYS A 225 -12.80 2.37 -15.07
C LYS A 225 -13.17 3.75 -14.52
N ALA A 226 -13.51 3.86 -13.23
CA ALA A 226 -13.72 5.14 -12.58
C ALA A 226 -12.44 5.99 -12.58
N THR A 227 -11.29 5.40 -12.24
CA THR A 227 -9.98 6.07 -12.32
C THR A 227 -9.61 6.44 -13.76
N GLN A 228 -9.89 5.56 -14.73
CA GLN A 228 -9.68 5.84 -16.15
C GLN A 228 -10.52 7.03 -16.64
N GLN A 229 -11.76 7.15 -16.15
CA GLN A 229 -12.65 8.26 -16.50
C GLN A 229 -12.08 9.61 -16.03
N LYS A 230 -11.51 9.66 -14.82
CA LYS A 230 -10.80 10.85 -14.32
C LYS A 230 -9.60 11.24 -15.18
N LEU A 231 -8.84 10.24 -15.66
CA LEU A 231 -7.75 10.49 -16.62
C LEU A 231 -8.29 11.06 -17.94
N TYR A 232 -9.42 10.59 -18.46
CA TYR A 232 -10.03 11.18 -19.66
C TYR A 232 -10.43 12.64 -19.46
N GLU A 233 -10.96 13.01 -18.29
CA GLU A 233 -11.27 14.41 -17.96
C GLU A 233 -10.02 15.30 -17.90
N LEU A 234 -8.90 14.77 -17.40
CA LEU A 234 -7.61 15.46 -17.44
C LEU A 234 -7.10 15.62 -18.88
N ASN A 235 -7.24 14.57 -19.71
CA ASN A 235 -6.77 14.59 -21.09
C ASN A 235 -7.36 15.75 -21.91
N GLU A 236 -8.65 16.03 -21.74
CA GLU A 236 -9.33 17.11 -22.48
C GLU A 236 -8.67 18.47 -22.27
N ALA A 237 -8.16 18.74 -21.05
CA ALA A 237 -7.41 19.95 -20.76
C ALA A 237 -5.93 19.84 -21.15
N ILE A 238 -5.29 18.69 -20.91
CA ILE A 238 -3.87 18.48 -21.22
C ILE A 238 -3.58 18.69 -22.72
N GLU A 239 -4.45 18.17 -23.58
CA GLU A 239 -4.31 18.28 -25.04
C GLU A 239 -4.24 19.74 -25.53
N THR A 240 -4.86 20.67 -24.80
CA THR A 240 -4.88 22.11 -25.16
C THR A 240 -3.52 22.79 -25.04
N PHE A 241 -2.63 22.30 -24.17
CA PHE A 241 -1.29 22.83 -24.02
C PHE A 241 -0.22 21.93 -24.64
N THR A 242 -0.39 20.62 -24.69
CA THR A 242 0.58 19.72 -25.34
C THR A 242 0.67 19.95 -26.84
N SER A 243 -0.44 20.31 -27.49
CA SER A 243 -0.47 20.63 -28.92
C SER A 243 0.41 21.83 -29.30
N ARG A 244 0.65 22.77 -28.38
CA ARG A 244 1.59 23.90 -28.58
C ARG A 244 3.03 23.44 -28.73
N ASN A 245 3.36 22.30 -28.12
CA ASN A 245 4.65 21.64 -28.16
C ASN A 245 4.69 20.50 -29.21
N ASP A 246 3.70 20.44 -30.11
CA ASP A 246 3.61 19.40 -31.14
C ASP A 246 3.59 17.98 -30.53
N LEU A 247 2.89 17.85 -29.38
CA LEU A 247 2.66 16.58 -28.69
C LEU A 247 1.19 16.21 -28.71
N TYR A 248 0.92 14.98 -29.09
CA TYR A 248 -0.42 14.46 -29.34
C TYR A 248 -0.70 13.23 -28.49
N PRO A 249 -1.93 13.09 -27.97
CA PRO A 249 -2.35 11.82 -27.39
C PRO A 249 -2.38 10.74 -28.48
N HIS A 250 -2.59 9.49 -28.08
CA HIS A 250 -2.76 8.42 -29.04
C HIS A 250 -3.90 8.74 -30.03
N TYR A 251 -3.66 8.63 -31.34
CA TYR A 251 -4.59 8.99 -32.43
C TYR A 251 -5.88 8.14 -32.50
N LYS A 252 -6.07 7.22 -31.55
CA LYS A 252 -7.29 6.40 -31.38
C LYS A 252 -7.79 6.62 -29.97
N LYS A 253 -9.05 7.05 -29.85
CA LYS A 253 -9.69 7.33 -28.57
C LYS A 253 -9.68 6.12 -27.63
N GLU A 254 -9.80 4.91 -28.18
CA GLU A 254 -9.79 3.66 -27.41
C GLU A 254 -8.42 3.32 -26.75
N HIS A 255 -7.35 4.04 -27.11
CA HIS A 255 -5.99 3.86 -26.54
C HIS A 255 -5.42 5.14 -25.94
N LEU A 256 -6.26 6.09 -25.55
CA LEU A 256 -5.81 7.28 -24.81
C LEU A 256 -5.13 6.91 -23.49
N THR A 257 -5.55 5.80 -22.88
CA THR A 257 -4.97 5.24 -21.66
C THR A 257 -4.47 3.82 -21.89
N SER A 258 -3.63 3.34 -20.97
CA SER A 258 -3.28 1.92 -20.90
C SER A 258 -4.48 1.04 -20.51
N GLY A 259 -4.35 -0.26 -20.78
CA GLY A 259 -5.42 -1.23 -20.54
C GLY A 259 -5.69 -1.47 -19.05
N ILE A 260 -6.97 -1.49 -18.67
CA ILE A 260 -7.43 -1.68 -17.28
C ILE A 260 -7.69 -3.14 -16.90
N VAL A 261 -7.42 -4.08 -17.81
CA VAL A 261 -7.65 -5.51 -17.61
C VAL A 261 -6.33 -6.28 -17.73
N PRO A 262 -6.05 -7.22 -16.81
CA PRO A 262 -4.94 -8.16 -16.95
C PRO A 262 -4.99 -8.90 -18.29
N SER A 263 -3.86 -8.95 -18.98
CA SER A 263 -3.73 -9.61 -20.28
C SER A 263 -2.30 -10.08 -20.51
N ILE A 264 -2.09 -10.88 -21.55
CA ILE A 264 -0.74 -11.32 -21.94
C ILE A 264 0.21 -10.15 -22.25
N TYR A 265 -0.33 -8.98 -22.63
CA TYR A 265 0.47 -7.81 -23.03
C TYR A 265 1.01 -7.01 -21.85
N ASN A 266 0.38 -7.13 -20.66
CA ASN A 266 0.84 -6.49 -19.42
C ASN A 266 1.29 -7.53 -18.38
N PHE A 267 1.71 -8.71 -18.83
CA PHE A 267 2.14 -9.81 -17.97
C PHE A 267 1.09 -10.22 -16.91
N GLU A 268 -0.19 -10.11 -17.28
CA GLU A 268 -1.35 -10.36 -16.43
C GLU A 268 -1.40 -9.44 -15.20
N ARG A 269 -0.82 -8.24 -15.28
CA ARG A 269 -0.77 -7.27 -14.18
C ARG A 269 -1.25 -5.90 -14.63
N VAL A 270 -2.03 -5.25 -13.78
CA VAL A 270 -2.38 -3.83 -13.92
C VAL A 270 -1.90 -3.12 -12.65
N THR A 271 -0.72 -2.52 -12.74
CA THR A 271 -0.03 -1.80 -11.65
C THR A 271 -0.29 -0.29 -11.67
N GLY A 272 -1.00 0.19 -12.70
CA GLY A 272 -1.34 1.58 -12.87
C GLY A 272 -2.02 1.85 -14.21
N ILE A 273 -2.47 3.08 -14.41
CA ILE A 273 -3.00 3.58 -15.68
C ILE A 273 -2.19 4.80 -16.12
N TRP A 274 -1.86 4.90 -17.39
CA TRP A 274 -1.08 6.02 -17.92
C TRP A 274 -1.67 6.58 -19.21
N MET A 275 -1.47 7.88 -19.40
CA MET A 275 -1.74 8.63 -20.62
C MET A 275 -0.43 9.14 -21.19
N ARG A 276 -0.30 9.11 -22.52
CA ARG A 276 0.94 9.45 -23.22
C ARG A 276 0.69 10.47 -24.32
N TYR A 277 1.59 11.44 -24.40
CA TYR A 277 1.60 12.53 -25.37
C TYR A 277 2.91 12.48 -26.14
N GLY A 278 2.84 12.17 -27.42
CA GLY A 278 4.01 11.89 -28.24
C GLY A 278 3.87 12.44 -29.65
N LYS A 279 4.54 11.79 -30.59
CA LYS A 279 4.61 12.21 -31.99
C LYS A 279 3.25 12.14 -32.68
N HIS A 280 3.06 12.97 -33.70
CA HIS A 280 1.86 12.92 -34.51
C HIS A 280 1.79 11.59 -35.30
N LYS A 281 0.58 11.14 -35.65
CA LYS A 281 0.39 9.88 -36.41
C LYS A 281 1.22 9.80 -37.70
N SER A 282 1.44 10.93 -38.37
CA SER A 282 2.26 11.02 -39.59
C SER A 282 3.74 10.72 -39.36
N GLU A 283 4.23 10.82 -38.12
CA GLU A 283 5.62 10.56 -37.75
C GLU A 283 5.85 9.10 -37.31
N LEU A 284 4.80 8.34 -37.03
CA LEU A 284 4.91 6.97 -36.49
C LEU A 284 5.36 5.94 -37.53
N ASN A 285 5.45 6.34 -38.80
CA ASN A 285 5.86 5.48 -39.92
C ASN A 285 6.93 6.11 -40.84
N PRO A 286 8.15 6.44 -40.37
CA PRO A 286 9.20 6.97 -41.25
C PRO A 286 9.85 5.89 -42.12
N PHE A 287 9.87 4.62 -41.67
CA PHE A 287 10.71 3.56 -42.24
C PHE A 287 9.95 2.35 -42.78
N GLY A 288 8.61 2.34 -42.72
CA GLY A 288 7.80 1.39 -43.49
C GLY A 288 8.15 -0.09 -43.31
N THR A 289 8.58 -0.53 -42.12
CA THR A 289 8.57 -1.92 -41.61
C THR A 289 9.30 -1.92 -40.27
N THR A 290 8.77 -2.62 -39.26
CA THR A 290 9.61 -2.98 -38.11
C THR A 290 10.66 -4.00 -38.56
N GLY A 291 11.78 -4.14 -37.84
CA GLY A 291 12.99 -4.90 -38.21
C GLY A 291 12.83 -6.38 -38.61
N PHE A 292 11.59 -6.89 -38.75
CA PHE A 292 11.24 -8.23 -39.20
C PHE A 292 10.29 -8.26 -40.41
N GLY A 293 10.11 -7.15 -41.14
CA GLY A 293 9.26 -7.13 -42.35
C GLY A 293 7.76 -7.28 -42.07
N ARG A 294 7.32 -7.13 -40.81
CA ARG A 294 5.91 -7.14 -40.42
C ARG A 294 5.34 -5.73 -40.46
N LYS A 295 4.13 -5.58 -41.00
CA LYS A 295 3.30 -4.39 -40.77
C LYS A 295 2.90 -4.42 -39.29
N SER A 296 3.57 -3.63 -38.45
CA SER A 296 3.14 -3.43 -37.07
C SER A 296 1.79 -2.71 -37.05
N SER A 297 0.96 -3.03 -36.06
CA SER A 297 -0.26 -2.26 -35.88
C SER A 297 0.12 -0.82 -35.51
N PRO A 298 -0.67 0.18 -35.91
CA PRO A 298 -0.42 1.57 -35.50
C PRO A 298 -0.28 1.74 -33.96
N ILE A 299 -0.88 0.86 -33.16
CA ILE A 299 -0.81 0.87 -31.68
C ILE A 299 0.62 0.53 -31.24
N GLU A 300 1.18 -0.53 -31.83
CA GLU A 300 2.54 -0.97 -31.56
C GLU A 300 3.52 0.15 -31.90
N GLN A 301 3.29 0.89 -33.00
CA GLN A 301 4.16 1.97 -33.43
C GLN A 301 4.22 3.12 -32.42
N PHE A 302 3.08 3.61 -31.92
CA PHE A 302 3.07 4.71 -30.94
C PHE A 302 3.85 4.35 -29.67
N HIS A 303 3.69 3.11 -29.17
CA HIS A 303 4.39 2.67 -27.96
C HIS A 303 5.91 2.54 -28.13
N LYS A 304 6.43 2.33 -29.35
CA LYS A 304 7.89 2.25 -29.58
C LYS A 304 8.58 3.61 -29.54
N HIS A 305 7.83 4.70 -29.51
CA HIS A 305 8.37 6.05 -29.47
C HIS A 305 8.36 6.62 -28.05
N ALA A 306 9.32 7.47 -27.78
CA ALA A 306 9.34 8.27 -26.56
C ALA A 306 8.14 9.21 -26.52
N CYS A 307 7.61 9.44 -25.32
CA CYS A 307 6.46 10.30 -25.07
C CYS A 307 6.56 10.94 -23.70
N LEU A 308 5.83 12.04 -23.50
CA LEU A 308 5.54 12.56 -22.18
C LEU A 308 4.34 11.83 -21.59
N GLN A 309 4.34 11.63 -20.29
CA GLN A 309 3.41 10.71 -19.62
C GLN A 309 2.91 11.31 -18.31
N LEU A 310 1.61 11.12 -18.06
CA LEU A 310 1.00 11.15 -16.73
C LEU A 310 0.54 9.73 -16.39
N SER A 311 0.86 9.24 -15.20
CA SER A 311 0.44 7.92 -14.74
C SER A 311 0.06 7.90 -13.27
N ILE A 312 -0.90 7.06 -12.92
CA ILE A 312 -1.34 6.76 -11.56
C ILE A 312 -1.05 5.29 -11.25
N GLY A 313 -0.46 5.03 -10.08
CA GLY A 313 -0.24 3.69 -9.50
C GLY A 313 -0.77 3.64 -8.06
N SER A 314 -0.35 2.66 -7.24
CA SER A 314 -0.77 2.58 -5.83
C SER A 314 -0.18 3.72 -4.97
N GLU A 315 1.05 4.10 -5.25
CA GLU A 315 1.80 5.03 -4.38
C GLU A 315 1.59 6.51 -4.71
N GLY A 316 0.99 6.82 -5.86
CA GLY A 316 0.88 8.21 -6.29
C GLY A 316 0.86 8.41 -7.81
N LEU A 317 1.23 9.62 -8.21
CA LEU A 317 1.33 10.02 -9.61
C LEU A 317 2.79 10.08 -10.07
N ASN A 318 3.04 9.67 -11.31
CA ASN A 318 4.31 9.93 -11.99
C ASN A 318 4.04 10.77 -13.23
N ILE A 319 4.81 11.85 -13.38
CA ILE A 319 4.73 12.80 -14.49
C ILE A 319 6.13 12.97 -15.07
N GLY A 320 6.29 12.86 -16.39
CA GLY A 320 7.60 13.04 -17.01
C GLY A 320 7.68 12.43 -18.40
N MET A 321 8.83 11.84 -18.73
CA MET A 321 9.13 11.26 -20.03
C MET A 321 9.23 9.73 -19.93
N PHE A 322 8.42 9.02 -20.71
CA PHE A 322 8.68 7.63 -21.05
C PHE A 322 9.56 7.58 -22.29
N HIS A 323 10.78 7.06 -22.16
CA HIS A 323 11.78 7.11 -23.23
C HIS A 323 11.71 5.90 -24.17
N SER A 324 11.70 4.68 -23.63
CA SER A 324 11.76 3.48 -24.46
C SER A 324 11.06 2.27 -23.86
N THR A 325 10.47 1.46 -24.73
CA THR A 325 9.99 0.11 -24.40
C THR A 325 11.15 -0.87 -24.31
N ALA A 326 10.95 -1.98 -23.59
CA ALA A 326 11.93 -3.05 -23.39
C ALA A 326 12.64 -3.53 -24.67
N ASN A 327 11.93 -3.58 -25.80
CA ASN A 327 12.50 -4.04 -27.06
C ASN A 327 12.07 -3.13 -28.21
N GLU A 328 12.99 -2.87 -29.14
CA GLU A 328 12.75 -2.14 -30.39
C GLU A 328 12.22 -0.70 -30.18
N GLY A 329 12.69 -0.01 -29.13
CA GLY A 329 12.39 1.42 -28.96
C GLY A 329 13.06 2.24 -30.07
N VAL A 330 12.28 2.96 -30.87
CA VAL A 330 12.79 3.71 -32.04
C VAL A 330 13.70 4.84 -31.60
N ASP A 331 13.30 5.58 -30.56
CA ASP A 331 14.08 6.72 -30.07
C ASP A 331 15.35 6.26 -29.34
N CYS A 332 15.33 5.12 -28.66
CA CYS A 332 16.54 4.47 -28.13
C CYS A 332 17.52 4.09 -29.26
N HIS A 333 17.03 3.54 -30.38
CA HIS A 333 17.87 3.24 -31.53
C HIS A 333 18.47 4.52 -32.15
N TYR A 334 17.68 5.59 -32.27
CA TYR A 334 18.17 6.90 -32.70
C TYR A 334 19.31 7.41 -31.81
N VAL A 335 19.14 7.34 -30.48
CA VAL A 335 20.18 7.71 -29.50
C VAL A 335 21.46 6.89 -29.69
N ASP A 336 21.36 5.60 -30.01
CA ASP A 336 22.53 4.77 -30.26
C ASP A 336 23.25 5.12 -31.57
N GLU A 337 22.51 5.34 -32.66
CA GLU A 337 23.07 5.70 -33.96
C GLU A 337 23.67 7.11 -34.01
N HIS A 338 23.11 8.06 -33.25
CA HIS A 338 23.50 9.47 -33.24
C HIS A 338 24.15 9.88 -31.91
N TRP A 339 24.79 8.92 -31.23
CA TRP A 339 25.24 9.08 -29.85
C TRP A 339 26.09 10.33 -29.61
N ASP A 340 27.03 10.67 -30.50
CA ASP A 340 27.90 11.82 -30.30
C ASP A 340 27.13 13.15 -30.35
N GLU A 341 26.12 13.27 -31.21
CA GLU A 341 25.26 14.46 -31.32
C GLU A 341 24.32 14.55 -30.11
N VAL A 342 23.56 13.48 -29.84
CA VAL A 342 22.63 13.39 -28.71
C VAL A 342 23.35 13.64 -27.38
N LYS A 343 24.54 13.09 -27.20
CA LYS A 343 25.36 13.33 -26.01
C LYS A 343 25.65 14.81 -25.80
N GLN A 344 26.00 15.56 -26.85
CA GLN A 344 26.24 17.00 -26.73
C GLN A 344 24.93 17.75 -26.41
N GLU A 345 23.82 17.36 -27.01
CA GLU A 345 22.52 17.97 -26.71
C GLU A 345 22.11 17.73 -25.25
N ILE A 346 22.27 16.51 -24.73
CA ILE A 346 22.06 16.19 -23.32
C ILE A 346 22.94 17.07 -22.43
N LEU A 347 24.25 17.20 -22.72
CA LEU A 347 25.16 18.06 -21.96
C LEU A 347 24.67 19.51 -21.91
N ASN A 348 24.09 20.01 -23.00
CA ASN A 348 23.59 21.38 -23.10
C ASN A 348 22.30 21.63 -22.31
N VAL A 349 21.44 20.61 -22.17
CA VAL A 349 20.11 20.77 -21.54
C VAL A 349 20.01 20.18 -20.13
N TYR A 350 20.96 19.35 -19.71
CA TYR A 350 20.87 18.61 -18.43
C TYR A 350 20.70 19.53 -17.21
N GLU A 351 21.43 20.65 -17.16
CA GLU A 351 21.33 21.55 -16.01
C GLU A 351 19.96 22.25 -15.91
N SER A 352 19.18 22.34 -17.01
CA SER A 352 17.85 22.97 -16.96
C SER A 352 16.80 22.09 -16.28
N ILE A 353 17.06 20.79 -16.12
CA ILE A 353 16.14 19.84 -15.48
C ILE A 353 16.58 19.47 -14.06
N LYS A 354 17.66 20.08 -13.56
CA LYS A 354 18.18 19.83 -12.22
C LYS A 354 17.44 20.65 -11.17
N GLY A 355 17.20 20.05 -10.01
CA GLY A 355 16.47 20.64 -8.88
C GLY A 355 14.95 20.43 -8.96
N TYR A 356 14.50 19.46 -9.76
CA TYR A 356 13.08 19.19 -10.00
C TYR A 356 12.67 17.75 -9.67
N ASP A 357 13.51 17.03 -8.92
CA ASP A 357 13.25 15.68 -8.41
C ASP A 357 13.03 14.63 -9.52
N PHE A 358 13.64 14.84 -10.69
CA PHE A 358 13.57 13.87 -11.78
C PHE A 358 14.45 12.66 -11.48
N VAL A 359 13.87 11.46 -11.66
CA VAL A 359 14.58 10.19 -11.52
C VAL A 359 14.50 9.42 -12.83
N TRP A 360 15.66 9.13 -13.42
CA TRP A 360 15.77 8.22 -14.54
C TRP A 360 15.79 6.78 -14.03
N THR A 361 14.93 5.93 -14.57
CA THR A 361 14.76 4.54 -14.14
C THR A 361 14.86 3.60 -15.34
N PHE A 362 15.66 2.55 -15.18
CA PHE A 362 15.61 1.36 -16.03
C PHE A 362 14.84 0.25 -15.30
N TYR A 363 13.84 -0.32 -15.97
CA TYR A 363 12.85 -1.19 -15.35
C TYR A 363 12.63 -2.48 -16.16
N SER A 364 12.53 -3.60 -15.45
CA SER A 364 12.21 -4.91 -16.02
C SER A 364 10.73 -5.17 -15.85
N ASN A 365 9.93 -4.92 -16.89
CA ASN A 365 8.48 -5.14 -16.86
C ASN A 365 8.11 -6.63 -16.69
N ARG A 366 8.96 -7.53 -17.18
CA ARG A 366 8.78 -8.97 -16.97
C ARG A 366 8.89 -9.35 -15.50
N GLU A 367 9.94 -8.87 -14.83
CA GLU A 367 10.23 -9.20 -13.43
C GLU A 367 9.54 -8.27 -12.43
N ASP A 368 8.90 -7.20 -12.92
CA ASP A 368 8.26 -6.16 -12.12
C ASP A 368 9.20 -5.54 -11.09
N ARG A 369 10.39 -5.12 -11.56
CA ARG A 369 11.39 -4.53 -10.68
C ARG A 369 12.20 -3.45 -11.36
N THR A 370 12.62 -2.50 -10.54
CA THR A 370 13.64 -1.53 -10.95
C THR A 370 15.00 -2.22 -11.05
N VAL A 371 15.68 -2.03 -12.18
CA VAL A 371 17.05 -2.52 -12.43
C VAL A 371 18.08 -1.51 -11.94
N ASN A 372 17.86 -0.22 -12.25
CA ASN A 372 18.68 0.87 -11.76
C ASN A 372 17.92 2.18 -11.77
N LYS A 373 18.36 3.13 -10.93
CA LYS A 373 17.83 4.49 -10.84
C LYS A 373 18.98 5.48 -10.85
N PHE A 374 18.69 6.68 -11.34
CA PHE A 374 19.61 7.80 -11.33
C PHE A 374 18.85 9.07 -10.99
N GLU A 375 19.20 9.67 -9.85
CA GLU A 375 18.61 10.92 -9.37
C GLU A 375 19.34 12.08 -10.04
N ILE A 376 18.62 12.82 -10.91
CA ILE A 376 19.20 13.89 -11.73
C ILE A 376 19.84 14.98 -10.86
N ASP A 377 19.21 15.27 -9.72
CA ASP A 377 19.59 16.36 -8.82
C ASP A 377 20.92 16.12 -8.10
N LEU A 378 21.30 14.85 -7.90
CA LEU A 378 22.47 14.47 -7.13
C LEU A 378 23.75 14.32 -7.96
N HIS A 379 23.65 14.43 -9.28
CA HIS A 379 24.73 14.03 -10.19
C HIS A 379 24.97 15.03 -11.33
N SER A 380 26.09 14.87 -12.03
CA SER A 380 26.44 15.66 -13.21
C SER A 380 25.92 15.02 -14.50
N ALA A 381 25.83 15.83 -15.57
CA ALA A 381 25.48 15.37 -16.90
C ALA A 381 26.41 14.24 -17.42
N GLU A 382 27.71 14.28 -17.15
CA GLU A 382 28.67 13.24 -17.55
C GLU A 382 28.44 11.92 -16.81
N GLN A 383 28.01 11.99 -15.55
CA GLN A 383 27.61 10.80 -14.79
C GLN A 383 26.32 10.21 -15.36
N PHE A 384 25.34 11.05 -15.71
CA PHE A 384 24.12 10.61 -16.38
C PHE A 384 24.41 9.91 -17.70
N ILE A 385 25.25 10.49 -18.56
CA ILE A 385 25.66 9.90 -19.83
C ILE A 385 26.30 8.52 -19.65
N LYS A 386 27.19 8.39 -18.66
CA LYS A 386 27.82 7.08 -18.33
C LYS A 386 26.80 6.08 -17.82
N PHE A 387 25.87 6.52 -16.96
CA PHE A 387 24.78 5.71 -16.44
C PHE A 387 23.87 5.22 -17.58
N TYR A 388 23.38 6.14 -18.41
CA TYR A 388 22.50 5.85 -19.53
C TYR A 388 23.13 4.82 -20.46
N ARG A 389 24.37 5.07 -20.91
CA ARG A 389 25.07 4.16 -21.84
C ARG A 389 25.33 2.77 -21.26
N LYS A 390 25.45 2.65 -19.94
CA LYS A 390 25.67 1.38 -19.25
C LYS A 390 24.40 0.54 -19.16
N TYR A 391 23.25 1.18 -18.99
CA TYR A 391 22.00 0.49 -18.62
C TYR A 391 20.93 0.50 -19.71
N ASP A 392 21.08 1.32 -20.76
CA ASP A 392 20.24 1.27 -21.96
C ASP A 392 20.54 -0.01 -22.75
N MET A 393 19.84 -1.07 -22.39
CA MET A 393 20.05 -2.42 -22.89
C MET A 393 18.71 -3.05 -23.27
N ALA A 394 18.75 -3.94 -24.26
CA ALA A 394 17.58 -4.74 -24.65
C ALA A 394 16.99 -5.50 -23.45
N GLY A 395 15.66 -5.50 -23.36
CA GLY A 395 14.90 -6.12 -22.29
C GLY A 395 14.42 -5.15 -21.19
N TYR A 396 14.87 -3.88 -21.19
CA TYR A 396 14.50 -2.91 -20.16
C TYR A 396 13.76 -1.70 -20.71
N GLU A 397 12.70 -1.31 -20.02
CA GLU A 397 12.03 -0.04 -20.25
C GLU A 397 12.83 1.08 -19.59
N SER A 398 12.75 2.28 -20.17
CA SER A 398 13.47 3.45 -19.67
C SER A 398 12.55 4.65 -19.58
N PHE A 399 12.59 5.36 -18.46
CA PHE A 399 11.78 6.56 -18.25
C PHE A 399 12.41 7.51 -17.23
N CYS A 400 12.11 8.80 -17.36
CA CYS A 400 12.52 9.87 -16.45
C CYS A 400 11.27 10.52 -15.88
N MET A 401 11.00 10.33 -14.60
CA MET A 401 9.74 10.74 -13.98
C MET A 401 10.00 11.56 -12.73
N ARG A 402 9.07 12.47 -12.47
CA ARG A 402 8.86 13.10 -11.18
C ARG A 402 7.70 12.39 -10.48
N PHE A 403 7.92 12.02 -9.23
CA PHE A 403 6.94 11.29 -8.42
C PHE A 403 6.25 12.22 -7.42
N TYR A 404 4.95 12.05 -7.25
CA TYR A 404 4.10 12.75 -6.31
C TYR A 404 3.38 11.73 -5.45
N GLU A 405 3.62 11.76 -4.14
CA GLU A 405 2.92 10.91 -3.17
C GLU A 405 1.41 11.20 -3.17
N THR A 406 0.61 10.21 -2.77
CA THR A 406 -0.86 10.30 -2.81
C THR A 406 -1.46 11.54 -2.12
N ASN A 407 -0.81 12.07 -1.08
CA ASN A 407 -1.24 13.24 -0.31
C ASN A 407 -0.51 14.54 -0.66
N ASP A 408 0.26 14.57 -1.75
CA ASP A 408 0.97 15.78 -2.14
C ASP A 408 -0.02 16.88 -2.56
N VAL A 409 0.04 18.01 -1.87
CA VAL A 409 -0.87 19.16 -2.10
C VAL A 409 -0.82 19.70 -3.53
N ARG A 410 0.29 19.46 -4.26
CA ARG A 410 0.46 19.82 -5.67
C ARG A 410 -0.37 18.98 -6.63
N ILE A 411 -0.88 17.83 -6.19
CA ILE A 411 -1.80 17.00 -6.98
C ILE A 411 -3.19 16.89 -6.34
N LYS A 412 -3.49 17.78 -5.38
CA LYS A 412 -4.75 17.74 -4.63
C LYS A 412 -5.98 17.88 -5.51
N THR A 413 -6.02 18.89 -6.38
CA THR A 413 -7.21 19.16 -7.21
C THR A 413 -6.93 18.93 -8.68
N TYR A 414 -7.99 18.81 -9.48
CA TYR A 414 -7.93 18.79 -10.94
C TYR A 414 -7.02 19.89 -11.50
N ILE A 415 -7.17 21.13 -11.01
CA ILE A 415 -6.37 22.28 -11.45
C ILE A 415 -4.91 22.17 -11.02
N ASN A 416 -4.64 21.65 -9.82
CA ASN A 416 -3.26 21.46 -9.36
C ASN A 416 -2.55 20.40 -10.23
N ILE A 417 -3.21 19.28 -10.53
CA ILE A 417 -2.66 18.24 -11.40
C ILE A 417 -2.35 18.81 -12.79
N LEU A 418 -3.28 19.54 -13.41
CA LEU A 418 -3.04 20.14 -14.74
C LEU A 418 -1.83 21.07 -14.74
N LYS A 419 -1.69 21.89 -13.71
CA LYS A 419 -0.55 22.78 -13.55
C LYS A 419 0.77 22.00 -13.44
N GLU A 420 0.82 20.97 -12.59
CA GLU A 420 2.03 20.15 -12.44
C GLU A 420 2.35 19.38 -13.72
N VAL A 421 1.35 18.93 -14.49
CA VAL A 421 1.57 18.29 -15.79
C VAL A 421 2.17 19.29 -16.79
N GLU A 422 1.59 20.48 -16.94
CA GLU A 422 2.09 21.52 -17.85
C GLU A 422 3.52 21.92 -17.49
N GLU A 423 3.78 22.23 -16.21
CA GLU A 423 5.10 22.63 -15.72
C GLU A 423 6.14 21.51 -15.90
N THR A 424 5.79 20.26 -15.54
CA THR A 424 6.72 19.13 -15.67
C THR A 424 7.02 18.83 -17.14
N PHE A 425 6.02 18.92 -18.02
CA PHE A 425 6.20 18.69 -19.45
C PHE A 425 7.10 19.76 -20.08
N ASP A 426 6.90 21.03 -19.74
CA ASP A 426 7.75 22.12 -20.22
C ASP A 426 9.19 21.98 -19.72
N LEU A 427 9.38 21.58 -18.45
CA LEU A 427 10.70 21.35 -17.87
C LEU A 427 11.46 20.21 -18.56
N ILE A 428 10.81 19.06 -18.78
CA ILE A 428 11.48 17.88 -19.36
C ILE A 428 11.59 17.94 -20.90
N MET A 429 10.86 18.87 -21.55
CA MET A 429 10.81 19.02 -23.00
C MET A 429 12.19 19.14 -23.68
N PRO A 430 13.16 19.92 -23.17
CA PRO A 430 14.48 20.03 -23.79
C PRO A 430 15.20 18.68 -23.84
N LEU A 431 15.13 17.89 -22.77
CA LEU A 431 15.70 16.54 -22.74
C LEU A 431 14.97 15.60 -23.69
N TYR A 432 13.63 15.66 -23.72
CA TYR A 432 12.83 14.91 -24.68
C TYR A 432 13.25 15.19 -26.12
N LYS A 433 13.42 16.47 -26.49
CA LYS A 433 13.87 16.85 -27.84
C LYS A 433 15.29 16.36 -28.13
N ALA A 434 16.19 16.44 -27.16
CA ALA A 434 17.58 15.99 -27.31
C ALA A 434 17.71 14.48 -27.56
N MET A 435 16.74 13.69 -27.08
CA MET A 435 16.80 12.23 -27.11
C MET A 435 15.83 11.59 -28.11
N THR A 436 15.14 12.38 -28.93
CA THR A 436 14.09 11.85 -29.82
C THR A 436 14.26 12.24 -31.27
N TYR A 437 13.97 11.28 -32.13
CA TYR A 437 13.91 11.52 -33.57
C TYR A 437 12.60 12.22 -33.93
N ARG A 438 12.63 13.36 -34.63
CA ARG A 438 11.40 14.05 -35.08
C ARG A 438 11.45 14.32 -36.58
N ILE A 439 10.31 14.17 -37.25
CA ILE A 439 10.17 14.63 -38.65
C ILE A 439 9.66 16.07 -38.59
N PRO A 440 10.35 17.05 -39.21
CA PRO A 440 9.89 18.44 -39.26
C PRO A 440 8.45 18.54 -39.75
N VAL A 441 7.66 19.45 -39.18
CA VAL A 441 6.22 19.59 -39.49
C VAL A 441 6.00 19.80 -40.99
N GLU A 442 6.88 20.54 -41.64
CA GLU A 442 6.83 20.85 -43.07
C GLU A 442 7.08 19.63 -43.97
N GLN A 443 7.64 18.56 -43.40
CA GLN A 443 8.00 17.32 -44.10
C GLN A 443 7.01 16.18 -43.80
N ARG A 444 5.93 16.43 -43.05
CA ARG A 444 4.89 15.46 -42.75
C ARG A 444 3.88 15.40 -43.90
N PHE A 445 3.62 14.20 -44.42
CA PHE A 445 2.67 13.94 -45.51
C PHE A 445 1.25 13.68 -45.03
#